data_AF-A0A4Y7RN77-F1
#
_entry.id   AF-A0A4Y7RN77-F1
#
_cell.length_a   1.000
_cell.length_b   1.000
_cell.length_c   1.000
_cell.angle_alpha   90.00
_cell.angle_beta   90.00
_cell.angle_gamma   90.00
#
_symmetry.space_group_name_H-M   'P 1'
#
loop_
_entity.id
_entity.type
_entity.pdbx_description
1 polymer ?
#
loop_
_entity_poly.entity_id
_entity_poly.type
_entity_poly.pdbx_seq_one_letter_code
_entity_poly.pdbx_strand_id
1 'polypeptide(L)'
;MASEGADIIFVTGGMSVDPDDVTPNAIRLAGAKVEKYGAAALPGAMFMLAYLGDVPIMGVPACGMFFKITIVDLILPRLLAGERVTRKDIVALACGGLCRACPECRYPNCTFGKGSH
;
A
#
# COMPACT_ATOMS: atom_id res chain seq x y z
N MET A 1 14.47 11.41 -7.62
CA MET A 1 13.43 10.41 -7.99
C MET A 1 12.22 11.03 -8.66
N ALA A 2 11.29 11.68 -7.94
CA ALA A 2 10.09 12.26 -8.60
C ALA A 2 10.45 13.31 -9.66
N SER A 3 11.34 14.24 -9.33
CA SER A 3 11.87 15.25 -10.28
C SER A 3 12.75 14.66 -11.39
N GLU A 4 13.17 13.41 -11.25
CA GLU A 4 13.98 12.68 -12.23
C GLU A 4 13.10 11.81 -13.15
N GLY A 5 11.77 11.92 -13.03
CA GLY A 5 10.81 11.24 -13.92
C GLY A 5 10.37 9.85 -13.45
N ALA A 6 10.47 9.53 -12.15
CA ALA A 6 9.90 8.27 -11.64
C ALA A 6 8.36 8.32 -11.64
N ASP A 7 7.72 7.32 -12.26
CA ASP A 7 6.24 7.22 -12.31
C ASP A 7 5.64 6.71 -11.00
N ILE A 8 6.36 5.85 -10.26
CA ILE A 8 5.95 5.31 -8.97
C ILE A 8 7.19 5.21 -8.08
N ILE A 9 7.06 5.55 -6.81
CA ILE A 9 8.13 5.42 -5.82
C ILE A 9 7.71 4.40 -4.76
N PHE A 10 8.54 3.40 -4.54
CA PHE A 10 8.43 2.47 -3.43
C PHE A 10 9.38 2.90 -2.32
N VAL A 11 8.87 2.95 -1.08
CA VAL A 11 9.70 3.18 0.09
C VAL A 11 9.47 2.02 1.04
N THR A 12 10.53 1.33 1.42
CA THR A 12 10.45 0.10 2.23
C THR A 12 11.27 0.23 3.50
N GLY A 13 10.88 -0.48 4.55
CA GLY A 13 11.56 -0.42 5.84
C GLY A 13 11.18 0.81 6.65
N GLY A 14 11.20 0.68 7.98
CA GLY A 14 10.83 1.76 8.90
C GLY A 14 9.39 2.27 8.74
N MET A 15 8.45 1.39 8.37
CA MET A 15 7.05 1.72 8.04
C MET A 15 6.04 1.40 9.15
N SER A 16 6.50 0.82 10.26
CA SER A 16 5.70 0.43 11.43
C SER A 16 5.41 1.65 12.32
N VAL A 17 4.95 1.35 13.54
CA VAL A 17 4.66 2.34 14.59
C VAL A 17 5.80 2.49 15.59
N ASP A 18 6.97 1.89 15.30
CA ASP A 18 8.12 1.95 16.19
C ASP A 18 8.64 3.40 16.29
N PRO A 19 9.10 3.87 17.47
CA PRO A 19 9.55 5.25 17.62
C PRO A 19 10.70 5.66 16.68
N ASP A 20 11.52 4.68 16.29
CA ASP A 20 12.66 4.87 15.40
C ASP A 20 12.28 4.79 13.91
N ASP A 21 11.01 4.53 13.60
CA ASP A 21 10.50 4.44 12.23
C ASP A 21 10.29 5.82 11.61
N VAL A 22 11.30 6.25 10.86
CA VAL A 22 11.32 7.59 10.24
C VAL A 22 10.66 7.65 8.86
N THR A 23 10.36 6.52 8.22
CA THR A 23 9.93 6.49 6.82
C THR A 23 8.58 7.20 6.58
N PRO A 24 7.51 6.96 7.36
CA PRO A 24 6.27 7.71 7.23
C PRO A 24 6.46 9.22 7.44
N ASN A 25 7.39 9.61 8.32
CA ASN A 25 7.68 11.02 8.57
C ASN A 25 8.45 11.64 7.40
N ALA A 26 9.47 10.94 6.88
CA ALA A 26 10.24 11.37 5.72
C ALA A 26 9.35 11.60 4.49
N ILE A 27 8.36 10.73 4.25
CA ILE A 27 7.38 10.92 3.17
C ILE A 27 6.58 12.21 3.36
N ARG A 28 6.14 12.52 4.59
CA ARG A 28 5.43 13.78 4.88
C ARG A 28 6.32 15.00 4.69
N LEU A 29 7.57 14.94 5.17
CA LEU A 29 8.55 16.02 5.06
C LEU A 29 8.98 16.28 3.61
N ALA A 30 8.90 15.27 2.73
CA ALA A 30 9.11 15.44 1.29
C ALA A 30 7.99 16.26 0.60
N GLY A 31 6.97 16.72 1.34
CA GLY A 31 5.84 17.48 0.81
C GLY A 31 4.77 16.60 0.15
N ALA A 32 4.83 15.28 0.34
CA ALA A 32 3.84 14.37 -0.23
C ALA A 32 2.50 14.48 0.51
N LYS A 33 1.41 14.53 -0.24
CA LYS A 33 0.05 14.45 0.31
C LYS A 33 -0.25 13.01 0.68
N VAL A 34 -0.38 12.75 1.99
CA VAL A 34 -0.74 11.42 2.49
C VAL A 34 -2.22 11.15 2.27
N GLU A 35 -2.53 10.13 1.47
CA GLU A 35 -3.90 9.70 1.24
C GLU A 35 -4.38 8.86 2.43
N LYS A 36 -3.59 7.84 2.78
CA LYS A 36 -3.83 7.01 3.97
C LYS A 36 -2.54 6.39 4.48
N TYR A 37 -2.35 6.46 5.79
CA TYR A 37 -1.38 5.64 6.53
C TYR A 37 -2.09 4.53 7.28
N GLY A 38 -1.67 3.30 7.06
CA GLY A 38 -2.30 2.07 7.52
C GLY A 38 -3.48 1.66 6.65
N ALA A 39 -3.68 0.36 6.48
CA ALA A 39 -4.75 -0.20 5.67
C ALA A 39 -5.49 -1.31 6.41
N ALA A 40 -6.78 -1.45 6.12
CA ALA A 40 -7.59 -2.54 6.63
C ALA A 40 -7.37 -3.83 5.80
N ALA A 41 -6.12 -4.15 5.52
CA ALA A 41 -5.70 -5.35 4.80
C ALA A 41 -4.50 -6.01 5.48
N LEU A 42 -4.48 -7.34 5.49
CA LEU A 42 -3.45 -8.16 6.07
C LEU A 42 -3.11 -9.31 5.11
N PRO A 43 -1.83 -9.51 4.71
CA PRO A 43 -0.63 -8.76 5.10
C PRO A 43 -0.55 -7.34 4.53
N GLY A 44 0.04 -6.42 5.30
CA GLY A 44 0.27 -5.03 4.88
C GLY A 44 -0.46 -3.96 5.68
N ALA A 45 -0.83 -4.23 6.94
CA ALA A 45 -1.63 -3.31 7.75
C ALA A 45 -1.01 -1.91 7.90
N MET A 46 0.32 -1.78 7.84
CA MET A 46 1.05 -0.51 7.95
C MET A 46 1.42 0.11 6.58
N PHE A 47 0.75 -0.31 5.50
CA PHE A 47 0.92 0.31 4.19
C PHE A 47 0.56 1.79 4.19
N MET A 48 1.32 2.59 3.45
CA MET A 48 1.07 4.01 3.26
C MET A 48 0.94 4.33 1.79
N LEU A 49 -0.13 5.02 1.41
CA LEU A 49 -0.24 5.67 0.12
C LEU A 49 -0.15 7.19 0.31
N ALA A 50 0.78 7.80 -0.40
CA ALA A 50 0.92 9.24 -0.51
C ALA A 50 1.20 9.61 -1.97
N TYR A 51 1.13 10.90 -2.28
CA TYR A 51 1.40 11.40 -3.62
C TYR A 51 2.25 12.67 -3.54
N LEU A 52 3.32 12.72 -4.33
CA LEU A 52 4.12 13.92 -4.54
C LEU A 52 3.75 14.47 -5.92
N GLY A 53 2.85 15.46 -5.94
CA GLY A 53 2.12 15.81 -7.16
C GLY A 53 1.27 14.63 -7.62
N ASP A 54 1.52 14.17 -8.85
CA ASP A 54 0.83 13.02 -9.44
C ASP A 54 1.56 11.69 -9.20
N VAL A 55 2.81 11.71 -8.74
CA VAL A 55 3.62 10.51 -8.51
C VAL A 55 3.19 9.80 -7.22
N PRO A 56 2.62 8.58 -7.28
CA PRO A 56 2.34 7.78 -6.08
C PRO A 56 3.62 7.36 -5.37
N ILE A 57 3.58 7.48 -4.05
CA ILE A 57 4.57 6.97 -3.11
C ILE A 57 3.88 5.88 -2.29
N MET A 58 4.38 4.65 -2.42
CA MET A 58 3.92 3.49 -1.65
C MET A 58 4.93 3.15 -0.57
N GLY A 59 4.55 3.40 0.68
CA GLY A 59 5.25 2.91 1.85
C GLY A 59 4.90 1.45 2.09
N VAL A 60 5.86 0.55 1.83
CA VAL A 60 5.68 -0.90 1.89
C VAL A 60 6.25 -1.46 3.19
N PRO A 61 5.42 -2.07 4.05
CA PRO A 61 5.88 -2.70 5.28
C PRO A 61 6.71 -3.96 5.00
N ALA A 62 7.54 -4.35 5.98
CA ALA A 62 8.47 -5.49 5.87
C ALA A 62 7.79 -6.82 5.50
N CYS A 63 6.48 -6.96 5.74
CA CYS A 63 5.73 -8.14 5.31
C CYS A 63 5.79 -8.39 3.80
N GLY A 64 6.06 -7.37 2.98
CA GLY A 64 6.30 -7.53 1.54
C GLY A 64 7.48 -8.45 1.20
N MET A 65 8.41 -8.67 2.13
CA MET A 65 9.53 -9.62 1.96
C MET A 65 9.14 -11.07 2.28
N PHE A 66 8.10 -11.28 3.08
CA PHE A 66 7.77 -12.59 3.66
C PHE A 66 6.48 -13.20 3.10
N PHE A 67 5.56 -12.36 2.62
CA PHE A 67 4.28 -12.79 2.08
C PHE A 67 4.26 -12.59 0.57
N LYS A 68 3.87 -13.64 -0.15
CA LYS A 68 3.75 -13.61 -1.61
C LYS A 68 2.68 -12.62 -2.10
N ILE A 69 1.62 -12.45 -1.33
CA ILE A 69 0.47 -11.60 -1.66
C ILE A 69 0.18 -10.70 -0.47
N THR A 70 0.14 -9.39 -0.72
CA THR A 70 -0.03 -8.32 0.24
C THR A 70 -0.98 -7.25 -0.31
N ILE A 71 -1.22 -6.20 0.47
CA ILE A 71 -1.92 -5.02 -0.05
C ILE A 71 -1.25 -4.38 -1.27
N VAL A 72 0.07 -4.50 -1.45
CA VAL A 72 0.75 -3.94 -2.63
C VAL A 72 0.16 -4.56 -3.90
N ASP A 73 -0.14 -5.85 -3.89
CA ASP A 73 -0.77 -6.57 -5.01
C ASP A 73 -2.20 -6.12 -5.31
N LEU A 74 -2.87 -5.48 -4.35
CA LEU A 74 -4.20 -4.89 -4.53
C LEU A 74 -4.15 -3.47 -5.10
N ILE A 75 -3.15 -2.69 -4.69
CA ILE A 75 -3.05 -1.26 -5.01
C ILE A 75 -2.20 -1.00 -6.26
N LEU A 76 -1.08 -1.71 -6.42
CA LEU A 76 -0.14 -1.48 -7.52
C LEU A 76 -0.78 -1.65 -8.91
N PRO A 77 -1.58 -2.70 -9.21
CA PRO A 77 -2.21 -2.82 -10.53
C PRO A 77 -3.12 -1.64 -10.88
N ARG A 78 -3.80 -1.06 -9.90
CA ARG A 78 -4.68 0.11 -10.07
C ARG A 78 -3.86 1.35 -10.40
N LEU A 79 -2.77 1.58 -9.67
CA LEU A 79 -1.86 2.69 -9.95
C LEU A 79 -1.20 2.56 -11.33
N LEU A 80 -0.76 1.35 -11.71
CA LEU A 80 -0.20 1.08 -13.04
C LEU A 80 -1.22 1.26 -14.17
N ALA A 81 -2.51 1.06 -13.88
CA ALA A 81 -3.60 1.37 -14.81
C ALA A 81 -3.92 2.88 -14.88
N GLY A 82 -3.17 3.74 -14.18
CA GLY A 82 -3.39 5.19 -14.12
C GLY A 82 -4.53 5.59 -13.18
N GLU A 83 -5.04 4.66 -12.36
CA GLU A 83 -6.11 4.97 -11.42
C GLU A 83 -5.59 5.77 -10.22
N ARG A 84 -6.32 6.82 -9.84
CA ARG A 84 -6.05 7.60 -8.62
C ARG A 84 -6.72 6.94 -7.42
N VAL A 85 -5.97 6.08 -6.73
CA VAL A 85 -6.43 5.41 -5.50
C VAL A 85 -6.59 6.43 -4.37
N THR A 86 -7.73 6.39 -3.70
CA THR A 86 -8.09 7.29 -2.60
C THR A 86 -8.12 6.57 -1.25
N ARG A 87 -8.29 7.34 -0.18
CA ARG A 87 -8.53 6.82 1.17
C ARG A 87 -9.74 5.90 1.20
N LYS A 88 -10.80 6.24 0.45
CA LYS A 88 -12.05 5.47 0.42
C LYS A 88 -11.78 4.06 -0.12
N ASP A 89 -10.96 3.95 -1.15
CA ASP A 89 -10.57 2.67 -1.75
C ASP A 89 -9.81 1.79 -0.75
N ILE A 90 -8.87 2.38 0.00
CA ILE A 90 -8.07 1.65 1.00
C ILE A 90 -8.94 1.22 2.19
N VAL A 91 -9.91 2.04 2.60
CA VAL A 91 -10.85 1.72 3.68
C VAL A 91 -11.82 0.62 3.26
N ALA A 92 -12.27 0.59 2.00
CA ALA A 92 -13.17 -0.44 1.48
C ALA A 92 -12.58 -1.85 1.62
N LEU A 93 -11.25 -1.99 1.65
CA LEU A 93 -10.56 -3.26 1.91
C LEU A 93 -10.91 -3.88 3.26
N ALA A 94 -11.48 -3.14 4.22
CA ALA A 94 -11.93 -3.70 5.51
C ALA A 94 -12.88 -4.90 5.33
N CYS A 95 -13.65 -4.93 4.24
CA CYS A 95 -14.43 -6.08 3.83
C CYS A 95 -13.63 -6.95 2.85
N GLY A 96 -13.07 -8.06 3.33
CA GLY A 96 -12.30 -8.99 2.50
C GLY A 96 -10.80 -8.74 2.43
N GLY A 97 -10.26 -7.77 3.19
CA GLY A 97 -8.82 -7.46 3.23
C GLY A 97 -7.95 -8.48 3.95
N LEU A 98 -8.46 -9.65 4.34
CA LEU A 98 -7.68 -10.69 4.98
C LEU A 98 -7.25 -11.76 3.97
N CYS A 99 -5.96 -11.83 3.66
CA CYS A 99 -5.38 -12.96 2.94
C CYS A 99 -5.24 -14.14 3.91
N ARG A 100 -5.89 -15.27 3.57
CA ARG A 100 -5.96 -16.45 4.44
C ARG A 100 -4.71 -17.34 4.38
N ALA A 101 -3.69 -16.95 3.61
CA ALA A 101 -2.47 -17.73 3.39
C ALA A 101 -2.77 -19.21 3.05
N CYS A 102 -3.71 -19.44 2.12
CA CYS A 102 -4.14 -20.78 1.74
C CYS A 102 -2.95 -21.63 1.22
N PRO A 103 -2.92 -22.94 1.51
CA PRO A 103 -1.86 -23.83 1.01
C PRO A 103 -1.71 -23.79 -0.53
N GLU A 104 -2.85 -23.79 -1.23
CA GLU A 104 -2.93 -23.50 -2.65
C GLU A 104 -3.47 -22.07 -2.84
N CYS A 105 -2.66 -21.19 -3.43
CA CYS A 105 -3.05 -19.80 -3.62
C CYS A 105 -4.01 -19.66 -4.82
N ARG A 106 -5.16 -19.01 -4.58
CA ARG A 106 -6.19 -18.74 -5.61
C ARG A 106 -6.39 -17.26 -5.91
N TYR A 107 -5.50 -16.40 -5.42
CA TYR A 107 -5.52 -14.99 -5.76
C TYR A 107 -5.28 -14.81 -7.29
N PRO A 108 -5.99 -13.92 -8.00
CA PRO A 108 -7.00 -12.96 -7.51
C PRO A 108 -8.44 -13.52 -7.41
N ASN A 109 -8.67 -14.78 -7.74
CA ASN A 109 -10.00 -15.43 -7.73
C ASN A 109 -10.49 -15.84 -6.32
N CYS A 110 -10.00 -15.22 -5.26
CA CYS A 110 -10.40 -15.48 -3.87
C CYS A 110 -11.07 -14.23 -3.25
N THR A 111 -11.43 -14.27 -1.97
CA THR A 111 -12.09 -13.13 -1.29
C THR A 111 -11.15 -11.98 -0.95
N PHE A 112 -9.82 -12.16 -1.09
CA PHE A 112 -8.84 -11.16 -0.70
C PHE A 112 -8.96 -9.90 -1.57
N GLY A 113 -9.20 -8.76 -0.92
CA GLY A 113 -9.25 -7.45 -1.58
C GLY A 113 -10.51 -7.15 -2.39
N LYS A 114 -11.58 -7.95 -2.24
CA LYS A 114 -12.86 -7.70 -2.96
C LYS A 114 -13.58 -6.41 -2.51
N GLY A 115 -13.30 -5.92 -1.32
CA GLY A 115 -13.94 -4.73 -0.76
C GLY A 115 -15.44 -4.93 -0.49
N SER A 116 -16.07 -3.91 0.08
CA SER A 116 -17.52 -3.76 0.13
C SER A 116 -17.99 -3.05 -1.15
N HIS A 117 -18.27 -3.82 -2.20
CA HIS A 117 -19.03 -3.32 -3.37
C HIS A 117 -20.47 -3.82 -3.28
#